data_AF-A0AAV7RZ93-F1
#
_entry.id   AF-A0AAV7RZ93-F1
#
_cell.length_a   1.000
_cell.length_b   1.000
_cell.length_c   1.000
_cell.angle_alpha   90.00
_cell.angle_beta   90.00
_cell.angle_gamma   90.00
#
_symmetry.space_group_name_H-M   'P 1'
#
loop_
_entity.id
_entity.type
_entity.pdbx_description
1 polymer ?
#
loop_
_entity_poly.entity_id
_entity_poly.type
_entity_poly.pdbx_seq_one_letter_code
_entity_poly.pdbx_strand_id
1 'polypeptide(L)'
;MGEIPNLVKISVALKIQPNDGPVYFKVDGQRFGQNRTIKLLTGAKYKIEVVVKPGALQATTMNIGGVVLPLEEKSRDPQMACYTAFYDTEGVIHTKSGERQPLQVIIQFNDIGSFETVWQVKYYNYYKRDHCQWGNSFSCIEYECKPNETRSLMWINKEMFH
;
A
#
# COMPACT_ATOMS: atom_id res chain seq x y z
N MET A 1 -18.44 -23.24 1.20
CA MET A 1 -17.14 -22.57 1.04
C MET A 1 -16.94 -22.32 -0.45
N GLY A 2 -16.73 -21.06 -0.84
CA GLY A 2 -16.53 -20.70 -2.25
C GLY A 2 -15.19 -21.23 -2.80
N GLU A 3 -15.10 -21.28 -4.13
CA GLU A 3 -13.88 -21.64 -4.85
C GLU A 3 -12.78 -20.60 -4.58
N ILE A 4 -11.54 -21.06 -4.37
CA ILE A 4 -10.40 -20.15 -4.13
C ILE A 4 -10.01 -19.54 -5.47
N PRO A 5 -9.96 -18.20 -5.60
CA PRO A 5 -9.47 -17.60 -6.82
C PRO A 5 -7.98 -17.94 -6.99
N ASN A 6 -7.64 -18.50 -8.15
CA ASN A 6 -6.25 -18.81 -8.53
C ASN A 6 -5.38 -17.55 -8.69
N LEU A 7 -6.02 -16.39 -8.87
CA LEU A 7 -5.37 -15.10 -9.04
C LEU A 7 -6.16 -14.03 -8.28
N VAL A 8 -5.45 -13.28 -7.47
CA VAL A 8 -5.95 -12.12 -6.75
C VAL A 8 -5.18 -10.90 -7.22
N LYS A 9 -5.90 -9.83 -7.59
CA LYS A 9 -5.27 -8.55 -7.90
C LYS A 9 -5.59 -7.56 -6.79
N ILE A 10 -4.55 -6.89 -6.28
CA ILE A 10 -4.67 -5.87 -5.25
C ILE A 10 -4.03 -4.60 -5.80
N SER A 11 -4.77 -3.50 -5.83
CA SER A 11 -4.23 -2.18 -6.13
C SER A 11 -4.30 -1.33 -4.86
N VAL A 12 -3.21 -0.66 -4.52
CA VAL A 12 -3.13 0.24 -3.36
C VAL A 12 -2.68 1.62 -3.81
N ALA A 13 -3.56 2.61 -3.67
CA ALA A 13 -3.29 4.01 -3.96
C ALA A 13 -3.16 4.83 -2.67
N LEU A 14 -2.39 5.92 -2.74
CA LEU A 14 -2.16 6.85 -1.63
C LEU A 14 -2.42 8.27 -2.09
N LYS A 15 -3.20 9.03 -1.32
CA LYS A 15 -3.50 10.45 -1.57
C LYS A 15 -3.29 11.26 -0.30
N ILE A 16 -2.50 12.34 -0.38
CA ILE A 16 -2.28 13.19 0.78
C ILE A 16 -3.53 14.02 1.09
N GLN A 17 -3.95 14.01 2.36
CA GLN A 17 -5.11 14.74 2.85
C GLN A 17 -4.74 16.19 3.25
N PRO A 18 -5.69 17.13 3.23
CA PRO A 18 -7.14 16.96 2.99
C PRO A 18 -7.57 16.99 1.52
N ASN A 19 -6.70 17.36 0.59
CA ASN A 19 -7.07 17.71 -0.78
C ASN A 19 -6.96 16.57 -1.80
N ASP A 20 -6.81 15.32 -1.34
CA ASP A 20 -6.53 14.18 -2.21
C ASP A 20 -5.31 14.42 -3.14
N GLY A 21 -4.28 15.09 -2.63
CA GLY A 21 -3.10 15.48 -3.38
C GLY A 21 -2.23 14.27 -3.79
N PRO A 22 -1.32 14.47 -4.75
CA PRO A 22 -0.45 13.40 -5.25
C PRO A 22 0.55 12.93 -4.20
N VAL A 23 0.81 11.63 -4.20
CA VAL A 23 2.00 11.00 -3.60
C VAL A 23 3.02 10.79 -4.71
N TYR A 24 4.30 10.64 -4.37
CA TYR A 24 5.37 10.49 -5.34
C TYR A 24 6.25 9.31 -5.01
N PHE A 25 6.89 8.74 -6.03
CA PHE A 25 7.91 7.72 -5.85
C PHE A 25 9.13 8.01 -6.71
N LYS A 26 10.26 7.42 -6.34
CA LYS A 26 11.50 7.47 -7.12
C LYS A 26 11.92 6.08 -7.58
N VAL A 27 12.46 6.01 -8.79
CA VAL A 27 13.24 4.86 -9.28
C VAL A 27 14.65 4.97 -8.74
N ASP A 28 15.00 4.11 -7.77
CA ASP A 28 16.33 4.08 -7.17
C ASP A 28 17.26 3.03 -7.83
N GLY A 29 16.71 2.11 -8.64
CA GLY A 29 17.46 0.99 -9.19
C GLY A 29 18.05 0.10 -8.09
N GLN A 30 19.19 -0.54 -8.36
CA GLN A 30 19.82 -1.50 -7.45
C GLN A 30 20.58 -0.86 -6.27
N ARG A 31 20.33 0.42 -5.98
CA ARG A 31 21.05 1.15 -4.94
C ARG A 31 20.62 0.75 -3.52
N PHE A 32 19.38 0.30 -3.35
CA PHE A 32 18.79 -0.06 -2.07
C PHE A 32 18.14 -1.44 -2.15
N GLY A 33 17.51 -1.90 -1.05
CA GLY A 33 16.85 -3.20 -0.99
C GLY A 33 15.69 -3.35 -1.99
N GLN A 34 15.09 -2.23 -2.42
CA GLN A 34 14.09 -2.21 -3.49
C GLN A 34 14.39 -1.15 -4.55
N ASN A 35 13.90 -1.40 -5.76
CA ASN A 35 14.13 -0.56 -6.93
C ASN A 35 13.29 0.74 -6.96
N ARG A 36 12.33 0.87 -6.04
CA ARG A 36 11.39 1.98 -5.95
C ARG A 36 11.30 2.46 -4.51
N THR A 37 11.12 3.77 -4.31
CA THR A 37 10.89 4.36 -2.98
C THR A 37 9.65 5.24 -3.02
N ILE A 38 8.68 4.96 -2.17
CA ILE A 38 7.53 5.85 -1.92
C ILE A 38 7.98 6.99 -1.01
N LYS A 39 7.59 8.21 -1.35
CA LYS A 39 7.93 9.41 -0.59
C LYS A 39 6.74 9.88 0.22
N LEU A 40 6.92 9.96 1.52
CA LEU A 40 5.88 10.38 2.46
C LEU A 40 6.38 11.57 3.27
N LEU A 41 5.46 12.43 3.71
CA LEU A 41 5.69 13.48 4.67
C LEU A 41 5.42 12.93 6.08
N THR A 42 6.19 13.40 7.05
CA THR A 42 5.89 13.23 8.48
C THR A 42 4.81 14.21 8.92
N GLY A 43 3.97 13.83 9.89
CA GLY A 43 2.89 14.69 10.40
C GLY A 43 1.81 14.98 9.35
N ALA A 44 1.55 14.03 8.46
CA ALA A 44 0.57 14.14 7.40
C ALA A 44 -0.36 12.92 7.39
N LYS A 45 -1.61 13.15 6.97
CA LYS A 45 -2.61 12.09 6.81
C LYS A 45 -2.71 11.68 5.35
N TYR A 46 -2.79 10.38 5.11
CA TYR A 46 -2.92 9.77 3.80
C TYR A 46 -4.22 9.00 3.72
N LYS A 47 -5.04 9.27 2.71
CA LYS A 47 -6.13 8.38 2.32
C LYS A 47 -5.53 7.24 1.51
N ILE A 48 -5.84 6.02 1.92
CA ILE A 48 -5.50 4.80 1.21
C ILE A 48 -6.75 4.33 0.50
N GLU A 49 -6.62 3.99 -0.78
CA GLU A 49 -7.67 3.33 -1.55
C GLU A 49 -7.15 1.94 -1.94
N VAL A 50 -7.88 0.90 -1.54
CA VAL A 50 -7.54 -0.50 -1.85
C VAL A 50 -8.60 -1.06 -2.78
N VAL A 51 -8.19 -1.55 -3.94
CA VAL A 51 -9.07 -2.26 -4.88
C VAL A 51 -8.65 -3.72 -4.93
N VAL A 52 -9.60 -4.62 -4.67
CA VAL A 52 -9.39 -6.07 -4.66
C VAL A 52 -10.20 -6.70 -5.77
N LYS A 53 -9.58 -7.62 -6.53
CA LYS A 53 -10.24 -8.45 -7.55
C LYS A 53 -9.90 -9.93 -7.32
N PRO A 54 -10.86 -10.87 -7.41
CA PRO A 54 -12.28 -10.65 -7.72
C PRO A 54 -13.07 -10.05 -6.55
N GLY A 55 -14.25 -9.49 -6.85
CA GLY A 55 -15.10 -8.80 -5.87
C GLY A 55 -15.82 -9.72 -4.88
N ALA A 56 -15.64 -11.04 -4.99
CA ALA A 56 -16.04 -11.99 -3.95
C ALA A 56 -15.14 -11.91 -2.70
N LEU A 57 -13.94 -11.34 -2.81
CA LEU A 57 -12.99 -11.26 -1.71
C LEU A 57 -13.33 -10.14 -0.74
N GLN A 58 -13.20 -10.42 0.56
CA GLN A 58 -13.47 -9.44 1.61
C GLN A 58 -12.19 -9.12 2.39
N ALA A 59 -11.68 -7.90 2.20
CA ALA A 59 -10.58 -7.35 2.99
C ALA A 59 -11.14 -6.65 4.23
N THR A 60 -10.48 -6.79 5.37
CA THR A 60 -10.98 -6.30 6.67
C THR A 60 -10.12 -5.21 7.27
N THR A 61 -8.81 -5.45 7.34
CA THR A 61 -7.86 -4.50 7.94
C THR A 61 -6.59 -4.42 7.12
N MET A 62 -5.96 -3.25 7.15
CA MET A 62 -4.62 -3.04 6.63
C MET A 62 -3.70 -2.65 7.79
N ASN A 63 -2.62 -3.39 8.02
CA ASN A 63 -1.54 -2.97 8.91
C ASN A 63 -0.47 -2.25 8.09
N ILE A 64 -0.06 -1.06 8.52
CA ILE A 64 1.05 -0.30 7.94
C ILE A 64 2.01 0.09 9.06
N GLY A 65 3.23 -0.46 9.02
CA GLY A 65 4.27 -0.13 9.99
C GLY A 65 3.89 -0.38 11.46
N GLY A 66 3.03 -1.37 11.71
CA GLY A 66 2.50 -1.69 13.04
C GLY A 66 1.16 -1.03 13.37
N VAL A 67 0.70 -0.07 12.56
CA VAL A 67 -0.60 0.59 12.76
C VAL A 67 -1.69 -0.20 12.06
N VAL A 68 -2.69 -0.67 12.80
CA VAL A 68 -3.84 -1.40 12.25
C VAL A 68 -4.94 -0.42 11.84
N LEU A 69 -5.29 -0.43 10.56
CA LEU A 69 -6.30 0.43 9.95
C LEU A 69 -7.51 -0.41 9.51
N PRO A 70 -8.73 -0.11 9.99
CA PRO A 70 -9.93 -0.75 9.45
C PRO A 70 -10.15 -0.31 8.00
N LEU A 71 -10.43 -1.27 7.12
CA LEU A 71 -10.80 -1.00 5.73
C LEU A 71 -12.32 -0.79 5.64
N GLU A 72 -12.73 0.42 5.29
CA GLU A 72 -14.14 0.74 5.05
C GLU A 72 -14.50 0.45 3.60
N GLU A 73 -15.40 -0.50 3.35
CA GLU A 73 -15.90 -0.80 2.00
C GLU A 73 -16.71 0.38 1.45
N LYS A 74 -16.38 0.80 0.22
CA LYS A 74 -17.09 1.87 -0.49
C LYS A 74 -17.98 1.35 -1.59
N SER A 75 -17.57 0.29 -2.26
CA SER A 75 -18.36 -0.35 -3.30
C SER A 75 -17.91 -1.78 -3.52
N ARG A 76 -18.82 -2.60 -4.03
CA ARG A 76 -18.57 -3.98 -4.43
C ARG A 76 -19.46 -4.36 -5.59
N ASP A 77 -18.87 -5.05 -6.56
CA ASP A 77 -19.54 -5.76 -7.63
C ASP A 77 -18.86 -7.13 -7.81
N PRO A 78 -19.32 -8.02 -8.71
CA PRO A 78 -18.69 -9.33 -8.91
C PRO A 78 -17.22 -9.27 -9.35
N GLN A 79 -16.78 -8.19 -10.01
CA GLN A 79 -15.42 -8.02 -10.53
C GLN A 79 -14.47 -7.45 -9.48
N MET A 80 -14.93 -6.54 -8.63
CA MET A 80 -14.06 -5.88 -7.65
C MET A 80 -14.77 -5.39 -6.39
N ALA A 81 -13.99 -5.25 -5.32
CA ALA A 81 -14.37 -4.55 -4.09
C ALA A 81 -13.38 -3.41 -3.82
N CYS A 82 -13.90 -2.24 -3.46
CA CYS A 82 -13.15 -1.03 -3.21
C CYS A 82 -13.27 -0.63 -1.74
N TYR A 83 -12.14 -0.34 -1.10
CA TYR A 83 -12.06 0.02 0.30
C TYR A 83 -11.25 1.29 0.48
N THR A 84 -11.50 1.99 1.59
CA THR A 84 -10.67 3.11 2.03
C THR A 84 -10.21 2.97 3.47
N ALA A 85 -9.03 3.48 3.75
CA ALA A 85 -8.52 3.68 5.11
C ALA A 85 -7.74 4.99 5.19
N PHE A 86 -7.36 5.39 6.40
CA PHE A 86 -6.51 6.57 6.60
C PHE A 86 -5.28 6.21 7.41
N TYR A 87 -4.10 6.56 6.88
CA TYR A 87 -2.83 6.39 7.57
C TYR A 87 -2.29 7.74 8.01
N ASP A 88 -2.02 7.87 9.31
CA ASP A 88 -1.44 9.08 9.88
C ASP A 88 0.06 8.88 10.15
N THR A 89 0.87 9.85 9.73
CA THR A 89 2.31 9.88 9.99
C THR A 89 2.67 10.84 11.11
N GLU A 90 1.71 11.28 11.92
CA GLU A 90 1.97 11.96 13.18
C GLU A 90 2.89 11.12 14.09
N GLY A 91 3.89 11.76 14.69
CA GLY A 91 4.91 11.08 15.50
C GLY A 91 5.97 10.29 14.70
N VAL A 92 5.81 10.08 13.39
CA VAL A 92 6.82 9.41 12.57
C VAL A 92 8.05 10.31 12.39
N ILE A 93 9.23 9.77 12.70
CA ILE A 93 10.50 10.49 12.56
C ILE A 93 10.95 10.50 11.10
N HIS A 94 11.39 11.65 10.61
CA HIS A 94 11.89 11.78 9.24
C HIS A 94 13.15 10.93 9.01
N THR A 95 13.27 10.36 7.81
CA THR A 95 14.41 9.51 7.43
C THR A 95 15.61 10.38 7.06
N LYS A 96 16.82 10.01 7.54
CA LYS A 96 18.05 10.78 7.24
C LYS A 96 18.40 10.78 5.75
N SER A 97 19.27 11.70 5.33
CA SER A 97 19.75 11.73 3.96
C SER A 97 20.45 10.41 3.58
N GLY A 98 20.27 9.96 2.34
CA GLY A 98 20.83 8.69 1.88
C GLY A 98 20.10 7.42 2.34
N GLU A 99 19.27 7.50 3.39
CA GLU A 99 18.56 6.34 3.95
C GLU A 99 17.18 6.10 3.32
N ARG A 100 16.73 4.85 3.42
CA ARG A 100 15.38 4.35 3.13
C ARG A 100 14.94 3.46 4.28
N GLN A 101 13.64 3.44 4.55
CA GLN A 101 13.07 2.61 5.61
C GLN A 101 12.16 1.54 5.00
N PRO A 102 12.25 0.28 5.46
CA PRO A 102 11.24 -0.71 5.15
C PRO A 102 9.97 -0.41 5.94
N LEU A 103 8.82 -0.48 5.27
CA LEU A 103 7.50 -0.31 5.85
C LEU A 103 6.68 -1.57 5.59
N GLN A 104 6.45 -2.37 6.62
CA GLN A 104 5.65 -3.58 6.50
C GLN A 104 4.19 -3.21 6.20
N VAL A 105 3.60 -3.90 5.23
CA VAL A 105 2.21 -3.74 4.83
C VAL A 105 1.54 -5.10 4.81
N ILE A 106 0.44 -5.23 5.55
CA ILE A 106 -0.34 -6.47 5.64
C ILE A 106 -1.80 -6.13 5.36
N ILE A 107 -2.48 -6.89 4.50
CA ILE A 107 -3.94 -6.81 4.31
C ILE A 107 -4.55 -8.13 4.73
N GLN A 108 -5.51 -8.09 5.64
CA GLN A 108 -6.23 -9.27 6.11
C GLN A 108 -7.49 -9.51 5.29
N PHE A 109 -7.74 -10.77 4.95
CA PHE A 109 -8.93 -11.22 4.25
C PHE A 109 -9.64 -12.31 5.04
N ASN A 110 -10.97 -12.36 4.96
CA ASN A 110 -11.76 -13.34 5.71
C ASN A 110 -11.50 -14.79 5.28
N ASP A 111 -11.38 -15.04 3.98
CA ASP A 111 -11.46 -16.41 3.44
C ASP A 111 -10.14 -16.95 2.86
N ILE A 112 -9.15 -16.09 2.64
CA ILE A 112 -7.92 -16.42 1.90
C ILE A 112 -6.63 -16.00 2.62
N GLY A 113 -6.73 -15.64 3.89
CA GLY A 113 -5.60 -15.29 4.74
C GLY A 113 -5.10 -13.88 4.51
N SER A 114 -3.79 -13.69 4.58
CA SER A 114 -3.16 -12.37 4.53
C SER A 114 -2.39 -12.14 3.22
N PHE A 115 -2.38 -10.90 2.76
CA PHE A 115 -1.39 -10.40 1.83
C PHE A 115 -0.32 -9.66 2.63
N GLU A 116 0.95 -9.97 2.40
CA GLU A 116 2.06 -9.32 3.11
C GLU A 116 3.11 -8.83 2.11
N THR A 117 3.53 -7.57 2.25
CA THR A 117 4.63 -6.98 1.49
C THR A 117 5.42 -6.00 2.38
N VAL A 118 6.55 -5.56 1.88
CA VAL A 118 7.34 -4.49 2.49
C VAL A 118 7.47 -3.39 1.44
N TRP A 119 7.11 -2.17 1.77
CA TRP A 119 7.39 -1.01 0.93
C TRP A 119 8.70 -0.37 1.35
N GLN A 120 9.53 0.00 0.39
CA GLN A 120 10.63 0.92 0.67
C GLN A 120 10.10 2.36 0.66
N VAL A 121 10.25 3.06 1.78
CA VAL A 121 9.76 4.43 1.95
C VAL A 121 10.87 5.41 2.36
N LYS A 122 10.60 6.69 2.14
CA LYS A 122 11.37 7.79 2.70
C LYS A 122 10.43 8.82 3.29
N TYR A 123 10.57 9.06 4.59
CA TYR A 123 9.85 10.12 5.29
C TYR A 123 10.63 11.43 5.21
N TYR A 124 9.99 12.44 4.64
CA TYR A 124 10.46 13.80 4.57
C TYR A 124 9.78 14.64 5.65
N ASN A 125 10.53 15.54 6.27
CA ASN A 125 9.93 16.60 7.06
C ASN A 125 9.09 17.51 6.12
N TYR A 126 7.98 18.05 6.63
CA TYR A 126 7.14 19.05 5.95
C TYR A 126 7.94 20.21 5.34
N TYR A 127 9.01 20.69 5.99
CA TYR A 127 9.88 21.74 5.44
C TYR A 127 10.64 21.31 4.17
N LYS A 128 10.66 20.03 3.83
CA LYS A 128 11.26 19.45 2.62
C LYS A 128 10.20 18.91 1.65
N ARG A 129 8.96 19.42 1.69
CA ARG A 129 7.87 19.00 0.80
C ARG A 129 8.23 19.06 -0.69
N ASP A 130 8.99 20.05 -1.12
CA ASP A 130 9.39 20.17 -2.53
C ASP A 130 10.25 18.95 -2.95
N HIS A 131 11.16 18.49 -2.09
CA HIS A 131 11.96 17.30 -2.35
C HIS A 131 11.13 16.01 -2.29
N CYS A 132 10.08 16.00 -1.47
CA CYS A 132 9.11 14.91 -1.38
C CYS A 132 8.36 14.73 -2.70
N GLN A 133 8.19 15.80 -3.49
CA GLN A 133 7.46 15.80 -4.75
C GLN A 133 8.32 15.47 -5.99
N TRP A 134 9.65 15.42 -5.86
CA TRP A 134 10.49 15.08 -7.01
C TRP A 134 10.32 13.61 -7.44
N GLY A 135 10.34 13.33 -8.74
CA GLY A 135 10.23 11.98 -9.27
C GLY A 135 8.92 11.76 -10.00
N ASN A 136 8.40 10.53 -9.94
CA ASN A 136 7.16 10.17 -10.62
C ASN A 136 5.98 10.36 -9.67
N SER A 137 4.84 10.78 -10.21
CA SER A 137 3.57 10.69 -9.49
C SER A 137 3.28 9.24 -9.19
N PHE A 138 2.85 8.97 -7.96
CA PHE A 138 2.39 7.67 -7.50
C PHE A 138 0.88 7.61 -7.66
N SER A 139 0.38 6.82 -8.59
CA SER A 139 -1.05 6.57 -8.71
C SER A 139 -1.44 5.36 -7.85
N CYS A 140 -0.75 4.23 -8.01
CA CYS A 140 -0.95 3.04 -7.19
C CYS A 140 0.21 2.05 -7.31
N ILE A 141 0.22 1.05 -6.44
CA ILE A 141 0.96 -0.20 -6.66
C ILE A 141 -0.04 -1.31 -6.91
N GLU A 142 0.16 -2.06 -7.97
CA GLU A 142 -0.61 -3.24 -8.30
C GLU A 142 0.19 -4.51 -7.99
N TYR A 143 -0.50 -5.46 -7.35
CA TYR A 143 0.01 -6.78 -7.04
C TYR A 143 -0.83 -7.84 -7.73
N GLU A 144 -0.16 -8.82 -8.32
CA GLU A 144 -0.78 -10.08 -8.73
C GLU A 144 -0.34 -11.17 -7.76
N CYS A 145 -1.30 -11.74 -7.04
CA CYS A 145 -1.06 -12.65 -5.93
C CYS A 145 -1.78 -13.98 -6.15
N LYS A 146 -1.26 -15.05 -5.52
CA LYS A 146 -1.92 -16.36 -5.47
C LYS A 146 -2.06 -16.80 -4.00
N PRO A 147 -3.27 -17.08 -3.50
CA PRO A 147 -3.45 -17.65 -2.17
C PRO A 147 -2.73 -19.00 -2.05
N ASN A 148 -2.12 -19.24 -0.89
CA ASN A 148 -1.51 -20.53 -0.59
C ASN A 148 -2.56 -21.62 -0.30
N GLU A 149 -2.13 -22.88 -0.31
CA GLU A 149 -3.01 -24.04 -0.13
C GLU A 149 -3.72 -24.02 1.23
N THR A 150 -3.07 -23.48 2.27
CA THR A 150 -3.60 -23.39 3.63
C THR A 150 -4.47 -22.16 3.88
N ARG A 151 -4.65 -21.29 2.88
CA ARG A 151 -5.42 -20.02 2.99
C ARG A 151 -4.96 -19.11 4.13
N SER A 152 -3.67 -19.11 4.41
CA SER A 152 -3.06 -18.29 5.48
C SER A 152 -2.29 -17.09 4.93
N LEU A 153 -1.72 -17.22 3.74
CA LEU A 153 -0.85 -16.22 3.12
C LEU A 153 -0.98 -16.25 1.60
N MET A 154 -0.76 -15.12 0.94
CA MET A 154 -0.67 -15.03 -0.51
C MET A 154 0.77 -14.87 -0.98
N TRP A 155 1.12 -15.54 -2.07
CA TRP A 155 2.38 -15.32 -2.78
C TRP A 155 2.24 -14.20 -3.79
N ILE A 156 3.18 -13.25 -3.78
CA ILE A 156 3.24 -12.15 -4.75
C ILE A 156 4.01 -12.63 -5.97
N ASN A 157 3.34 -12.68 -7.13
CA ASN A 157 3.95 -13.06 -8.40
C ASN A 157 4.46 -11.84 -9.17
N LYS A 158 3.79 -10.69 -9.01
CA LYS A 158 4.11 -9.46 -9.74
C LYS A 158 3.79 -8.24 -8.90
N GLU A 159 4.64 -7.23 -9.03
CA GLU A 159 4.47 -5.89 -8.45
C GLU A 159 4.71 -4.83 -9.55
N MET A 160 3.82 -3.85 -9.66
CA MET A 160 3.92 -2.75 -10.63
C MET A 160 3.59 -1.42 -9.97
N PHE A 161 4.49 -0.45 -10.09
CA PHE A 161 4.28 0.93 -9.66
C PHE A 161 3.80 1.77 -10.84
N HIS A 162 2.70 2.49 -10.65
CA HIS A 162 2.11 3.43 -11.60
C HIS A 162 2.05 4.84 -11.02
#